data_AF-A0A7W0NJP0-F1
#
_entry.id   AF-A0A7W0NJP0-F1
#
_cell.length_a   1.000
_cell.length_b   1.000
_cell.length_c   1.000
_cell.angle_alpha   90.00
_cell.angle_beta   90.00
_cell.angle_gamma   90.00
#
_symmetry.space_group_name_H-M   'P 1'
#
loop_
_entity.id
_entity.type
_entity.pdbx_description
1 polymer ?
#
loop_
_entity_poly.entity_id
_entity_poly.type
_entity_poly.pdbx_seq_one_letter_code
_entity_poly.pdbx_strand_id
1 'polypeptide(L)'
;PAAPVVSPNGDGVDETQELSYKVVRPSTVTATLTGPAGSVAFAETLLQETGTYEVAFPPVPANPAAPVAPAEGKWRLDVAAADDLGRTSSTREQFTVNNTLGDAKLARNRIVARIRGGQVLQAGVTVTRPARLTITAETVSGVRVATVGIRQVPAGRFIAGWNGTTGGGKALVYGGRYVLRFRAVNALGAVELTTRPFTVIKPAPPKKKQPKPRS
;
A
#
# COMPACT_ATOMS: atom_id res chain seq x y z
N PRO A 1 -1.74 12.36 -8.52
CA PRO A 1 -1.96 13.21 -7.32
C PRO A 1 -1.13 12.66 -6.16
N ALA A 2 -0.83 13.49 -5.17
CA ALA A 2 -0.05 13.11 -4.02
C ALA A 2 -0.66 11.93 -3.24
N ALA A 3 0.14 10.86 -3.04
CA ALA A 3 -0.24 9.76 -2.17
C ALA A 3 0.19 10.06 -0.72
N PRO A 4 -0.61 9.65 0.30
CA PRO A 4 -0.23 9.81 1.70
C PRO A 4 0.91 8.86 2.12
N VAL A 5 1.04 7.71 1.43
CA VAL A 5 2.10 6.72 1.63
C VAL A 5 2.60 6.27 0.26
N VAL A 6 3.92 6.19 0.10
CA VAL A 6 4.60 5.72 -1.11
C VAL A 6 5.57 4.60 -0.71
N SER A 7 5.72 3.58 -1.55
CA SER A 7 6.56 2.41 -1.32
C SER A 7 7.42 2.11 -2.57
N PRO A 8 8.44 2.92 -2.88
CA PRO A 8 9.33 2.72 -4.03
C PRO A 8 10.26 1.53 -3.81
N ASN A 9 9.71 0.31 -3.86
CA ASN A 9 10.40 -0.95 -3.58
C ASN A 9 10.48 -1.87 -4.82
N GLY A 10 9.90 -1.45 -5.96
CA GLY A 10 9.92 -2.17 -7.23
C GLY A 10 8.89 -3.30 -7.37
N ASP A 11 7.85 -3.34 -6.54
CA ASP A 11 6.76 -4.32 -6.65
C ASP A 11 5.59 -3.86 -7.54
N GLY A 12 5.64 -2.60 -7.99
CA GLY A 12 4.69 -1.98 -8.91
C GLY A 12 3.47 -1.35 -8.22
N VAL A 13 3.48 -1.24 -6.88
CA VAL A 13 2.39 -0.64 -6.09
C VAL A 13 2.89 0.59 -5.35
N ASP A 14 2.20 1.71 -5.52
CA ASP A 14 2.52 2.99 -4.86
C ASP A 14 4.01 3.39 -5.03
N GLU A 15 4.57 3.18 -6.21
CA GLU A 15 6.00 3.38 -6.50
C GLU A 15 6.40 4.86 -6.64
N THR A 16 5.46 5.70 -7.05
CA THR A 16 5.74 7.09 -7.45
C THR A 16 4.95 8.08 -6.60
N GLN A 17 5.59 9.19 -6.26
CA GLN A 17 4.94 10.34 -5.65
C GLN A 17 4.93 11.50 -6.64
N GLU A 18 3.75 12.03 -6.91
CA GLU A 18 3.57 13.24 -7.73
C GLU A 18 3.35 14.44 -6.82
N LEU A 19 4.34 15.33 -6.75
CA LEU A 19 4.27 16.58 -5.99
C LEU A 19 4.13 17.75 -6.96
N SER A 20 3.22 18.67 -6.68
CA SER A 20 3.09 19.90 -7.47
C SER A 20 2.48 21.03 -6.65
N TYR A 21 2.70 22.27 -7.09
CA TYR A 21 2.05 23.45 -6.55
C TYR A 21 1.57 24.36 -7.67
N LYS A 22 0.51 25.14 -7.39
CA LYS A 22 -0.08 26.08 -8.34
C LYS A 22 0.22 27.52 -7.92
N VAL A 23 0.72 28.30 -8.86
CA VAL A 23 0.90 29.74 -8.77
C VAL A 23 -0.20 30.40 -9.59
N VAL A 24 -1.04 31.22 -8.94
CA VAL A 24 -2.17 31.91 -9.59
C VAL A 24 -1.85 33.35 -9.99
N ARG A 25 -0.68 33.84 -9.59
CA ARG A 25 -0.18 35.19 -9.87
C ARG A 25 1.35 35.18 -9.79
N PRO A 26 2.07 35.93 -10.64
CA PRO A 26 3.53 35.99 -10.57
C PRO A 26 4.04 36.28 -9.15
N SER A 27 4.91 35.42 -8.65
CA SER A 27 5.36 35.43 -7.26
C SER A 27 6.80 34.92 -7.13
N THR A 28 7.54 35.45 -6.16
CA THR A 28 8.77 34.80 -5.67
C THR A 28 8.36 33.62 -4.82
N VAL A 29 8.65 32.40 -5.27
CA VAL A 29 8.27 31.15 -4.61
C VAL A 29 9.50 30.49 -4.02
N THR A 30 9.42 30.08 -2.76
CA THR A 30 10.37 29.21 -2.09
C THR A 30 9.70 27.85 -1.87
N ALA A 31 10.19 26.81 -2.55
CA ALA A 31 9.78 25.43 -2.36
C ALA A 31 10.85 24.67 -1.58
N THR A 32 10.47 23.93 -0.54
CA THR A 32 11.40 23.17 0.31
C THR A 32 10.84 21.78 0.57
N LEU A 33 11.55 20.76 0.10
CA LEU A 33 11.27 19.36 0.38
C LEU A 33 12.17 18.90 1.54
N THR A 34 11.54 18.58 2.66
CA THR A 34 12.18 18.10 3.87
C THR A 34 11.92 16.60 4.02
N GLY A 35 12.99 15.83 4.16
CA GLY A 35 12.96 14.39 4.40
C GLY A 35 12.99 14.02 5.89
N PRO A 36 13.18 12.72 6.18
CA PRO A 36 13.24 12.19 7.53
C PRO A 36 14.32 12.90 8.37
N ALA A 37 14.05 13.00 9.67
CA ALA A 37 14.88 13.72 10.65
C ALA A 37 15.11 15.21 10.34
N GLY A 38 14.30 15.82 9.47
CA GLY A 38 14.40 17.24 9.15
C GLY A 38 15.47 17.57 8.11
N SER A 39 16.01 16.57 7.41
CA SER A 39 16.99 16.80 6.35
C SER A 39 16.36 17.56 5.18
N VAL A 40 16.99 18.65 4.72
CA VAL A 40 16.54 19.36 3.52
C VAL A 40 17.06 18.59 2.30
N ALA A 41 16.15 17.99 1.56
CA ALA A 41 16.50 17.18 0.40
C ALA A 41 16.46 17.99 -0.91
N PHE A 42 15.65 19.04 -0.94
CA PHE A 42 15.59 20.02 -2.03
C PHE A 42 15.11 21.36 -1.46
N ALA A 43 15.70 22.45 -1.91
CA ALA A 43 15.25 23.81 -1.62
C ALA A 43 15.57 24.71 -2.80
N GLU A 44 14.57 25.45 -3.27
CA GLU A 44 14.70 26.34 -4.41
C GLU A 44 13.89 27.61 -4.17
N THR A 45 14.41 28.75 -4.61
CA THR A 45 13.70 30.03 -4.61
C THR A 45 13.80 30.66 -5.98
N LEU A 46 12.66 30.86 -6.65
CA LEU A 46 12.58 31.38 -8.00
C LEU A 46 11.41 32.35 -8.16
N LEU A 47 11.55 33.30 -9.08
CA LEU A 47 10.40 34.03 -9.61
C LEU A 47 9.62 33.10 -10.54
N GLN A 48 8.36 32.85 -10.21
CA GLN A 48 7.49 31.97 -10.98
C GLN A 48 6.32 32.76 -11.54
N GLU A 49 6.03 32.50 -12.82
CA GLU A 49 4.83 32.99 -13.50
C GLU A 49 3.58 32.21 -13.05
N THR A 50 2.42 32.59 -13.59
CA THR A 50 1.19 31.84 -13.34
C THR A 50 1.28 30.46 -13.99
N GLY A 51 1.07 29.39 -13.22
CA GLY A 51 1.22 28.03 -13.71
C GLY A 51 1.15 26.96 -12.62
N THR A 52 1.30 25.70 -13.02
CA THR A 52 1.49 24.57 -12.11
C THR A 52 2.92 24.08 -12.27
N TYR A 53 3.61 23.86 -11.15
CA TYR A 53 5.00 23.49 -11.09
C TYR A 53 5.15 22.16 -10.37
N GLU A 54 5.89 21.25 -10.97
CA GLU A 54 6.19 19.94 -10.39
C GLU A 54 7.43 20.02 -9.49
N VAL A 55 7.42 19.21 -8.43
CA VAL A 55 8.58 19.02 -7.56
C VAL A 55 8.99 17.56 -7.68
N ALA A 56 10.22 17.32 -8.14
CA ALA A 56 10.72 15.97 -8.36
C ALA A 56 10.78 15.17 -7.05
N PHE A 57 10.29 13.92 -7.10
CA PHE A 57 10.46 12.95 -6.03
C PHE A 57 10.77 11.55 -6.62
N PRO A 58 11.83 10.86 -6.17
CA PRO A 58 12.85 11.33 -5.23
C PRO A 58 13.60 12.55 -5.77
N PRO A 59 14.12 13.42 -4.91
CA PRO A 59 14.91 14.57 -5.35
C PRO A 59 16.19 14.07 -6.04
N VAL A 60 16.65 14.83 -7.03
CA VAL A 60 17.92 14.53 -7.72
C VAL A 60 19.04 14.62 -6.68
N PRO A 61 19.81 13.54 -6.47
CA PRO A 61 20.85 13.55 -5.46
C PRO A 61 21.93 14.57 -5.83
N ALA A 62 22.32 15.42 -4.87
CA ALA A 62 23.41 16.38 -5.06
C ALA A 62 24.76 15.69 -5.36
N ASN A 63 24.94 14.47 -4.85
CA ASN A 63 26.06 13.60 -5.19
C ASN A 63 25.58 12.50 -6.16
N PRO A 64 26.09 12.45 -7.41
CA PRO A 64 25.72 11.42 -8.39
C PRO A 64 25.99 9.98 -7.93
N ALA A 65 26.88 9.78 -6.95
CA ALA A 65 27.18 8.46 -6.38
C ALA A 65 26.22 8.03 -5.25
N ALA A 66 25.30 8.92 -4.80
CA ALA A 66 24.36 8.59 -3.76
C ALA A 66 23.23 7.67 -4.29
N PRO A 67 22.65 6.81 -3.44
CA PRO A 67 21.50 5.99 -3.81
C PRO A 67 20.33 6.89 -4.25
N VAL A 68 19.69 6.55 -5.37
CA VAL A 68 18.51 7.25 -5.89
C VAL A 68 17.27 6.98 -5.03
N ALA A 69 17.28 5.90 -4.24
CA ALA A 69 16.14 5.53 -3.40
C ALA A 69 15.91 6.55 -2.27
N PRO A 70 14.69 7.08 -2.09
CA PRO A 70 14.40 8.02 -1.03
C PRO A 70 14.50 7.35 0.35
N ALA A 71 14.99 8.09 1.33
CA ALA A 71 15.00 7.63 2.71
C ALA A 71 13.57 7.36 3.22
N GLU A 72 13.39 6.23 3.91
CA GLU A 72 12.11 5.89 4.54
C GLU A 72 11.79 6.84 5.70
N GLY A 73 10.51 7.20 5.83
CA GLY A 73 10.02 8.07 6.90
C GLY A 73 9.09 9.16 6.39
N LYS A 74 8.88 10.18 7.24
CA LYS A 74 7.99 11.29 6.94
C LYS A 74 8.70 12.31 6.06
N TRP A 75 7.99 12.74 5.03
CA TRP A 75 8.41 13.78 4.10
C TRP A 75 7.40 14.93 4.11
N ARG A 76 7.90 16.12 3.80
CA ARG A 76 7.09 17.34 3.78
C ARG A 76 7.56 18.27 2.68
N LEU A 77 6.63 18.72 1.85
CA LEU A 77 6.84 19.83 0.93
C LEU A 77 6.21 21.08 1.56
N ASP A 78 7.03 22.08 1.87
CA ASP A 78 6.58 23.42 2.22
C ASP A 78 6.78 24.33 1.01
N VAL A 79 5.74 25.08 0.62
CA VAL A 79 5.83 26.09 -0.44
C VAL A 79 5.36 27.41 0.14
N ALA A 80 6.20 28.44 0.06
CA ALA A 80 5.87 29.81 0.42
C ALA A 80 6.01 30.70 -0.82
N ALA A 81 5.15 31.69 -0.96
CA ALA A 81 5.16 32.62 -2.08
C ALA A 81 4.96 34.05 -1.57
N ALA A 82 5.66 35.01 -2.18
CA ALA A 82 5.43 36.43 -2.03
C ALA A 82 5.15 37.04 -3.40
N ASP A 83 4.01 37.71 -3.57
CA ASP A 83 3.67 38.36 -4.84
C ASP A 83 4.28 39.76 -4.96
N ASP A 84 4.12 40.37 -6.13
CA ASP A 84 4.53 41.74 -6.47
C ASP A 84 3.90 42.85 -5.60
N LEU A 85 2.84 42.56 -4.85
CA LEU A 85 2.23 43.47 -3.87
C LEU A 85 2.71 43.17 -2.43
N GLY A 86 3.67 42.26 -2.26
CA GLY A 86 4.19 41.84 -0.96
C GLY A 86 3.26 40.93 -0.17
N ARG A 87 2.22 40.37 -0.79
CA ARG A 87 1.30 39.44 -0.12
C ARG A 87 1.92 38.06 -0.07
N THR A 88 1.84 37.43 1.09
CA THR A 88 2.40 36.10 1.31
C THR A 88 1.32 35.01 1.27
N SER A 89 1.70 33.83 0.80
CA SER A 89 0.84 32.63 0.80
C SER A 89 1.70 31.39 1.03
N SER A 90 1.14 30.37 1.65
CA SER A 90 1.86 29.12 1.88
C SER A 90 0.96 27.91 1.77
N THR A 91 1.51 26.80 1.28
CA THR A 91 0.88 25.48 1.34
C THR A 91 1.87 24.45 1.85
N ARG A 92 1.34 23.35 2.38
CA ARG A 92 2.11 22.24 2.91
C ARG A 92 1.49 20.92 2.49
N GLU A 93 2.34 20.03 2.03
CA GLU A 93 1.98 18.64 1.74
C GLU A 93 2.85 17.70 2.57
N GLN A 94 2.25 16.61 3.06
CA GLN A 94 2.95 15.60 3.86
C GLN A 94 2.63 14.20 3.33
N PHE A 95 3.65 13.35 3.29
CA PHE A 95 3.53 11.96 2.90
C PHE A 95 4.59 11.11 3.63
N THR A 96 4.48 9.79 3.53
CA THR A 96 5.42 8.86 4.15
C THR A 96 5.99 7.90 3.13
N VAL A 97 7.31 7.74 3.09
CA VAL A 97 7.97 6.64 2.38
C VAL A 97 8.04 5.44 3.32
N ASN A 98 7.42 4.33 2.94
CA ASN A 98 7.34 3.14 3.79
C ASN A 98 7.40 1.85 2.96
N ASN A 99 8.61 1.29 2.81
CA ASN A 99 8.89 0.06 2.06
C ASN A 99 8.73 -1.19 2.94
N THR A 100 7.93 -1.12 4.02
CA THR A 100 7.79 -2.22 4.98
C THR A 100 7.17 -3.46 4.35
N LEU A 101 6.21 -3.29 3.43
CA LEU A 101 5.60 -4.40 2.69
C LEU A 101 6.12 -4.40 1.27
N GLY A 102 6.35 -5.60 0.72
CA GLY A 102 6.66 -5.76 -0.69
C GLY A 102 6.41 -7.17 -1.23
N ASP A 103 6.41 -7.31 -2.54
CA ASP A 103 6.40 -8.59 -3.27
C ASP A 103 5.25 -9.54 -2.87
N ALA A 104 4.02 -9.03 -2.81
CA ALA A 104 2.84 -9.85 -2.52
C ALA A 104 2.57 -10.86 -3.65
N LYS A 105 2.73 -12.16 -3.36
CA LYS A 105 2.57 -13.25 -4.35
C LYS A 105 1.60 -14.30 -3.88
N LEU A 106 0.78 -14.77 -4.81
CA LEU A 106 -0.11 -15.91 -4.60
C LEU A 106 0.53 -17.18 -5.15
N ALA A 107 0.46 -18.28 -4.41
CA ALA A 107 0.87 -19.60 -4.90
C ALA A 107 -0.06 -20.13 -6.00
N ARG A 108 -1.28 -19.60 -6.09
CA ARG A 108 -2.30 -19.95 -7.09
C ARG A 108 -3.36 -18.85 -7.18
N ASN A 109 -4.05 -18.78 -8.30
CA ASN A 109 -5.12 -17.81 -8.54
C ASN A 109 -6.54 -18.38 -8.35
N ARG A 110 -6.67 -19.63 -7.90
CA ARG A 110 -7.97 -20.30 -7.76
C ARG A 110 -7.99 -21.36 -6.66
N ILE A 111 -9.04 -21.33 -5.83
CA ILE A 111 -9.30 -22.36 -4.81
C ILE A 111 -10.78 -22.79 -4.80
N VAL A 112 -11.02 -24.03 -4.38
CA VAL A 112 -12.35 -24.49 -3.99
C VAL A 112 -12.47 -24.38 -2.47
N ALA A 113 -13.42 -23.57 -1.99
CA ALA A 113 -13.60 -23.32 -0.56
C ALA A 113 -14.12 -24.57 0.15
N ARG A 114 -13.45 -25.01 1.23
CA ARG A 114 -13.94 -26.10 2.09
C ARG A 114 -13.53 -25.86 3.53
N ILE A 115 -14.40 -26.25 4.47
CA ILE A 115 -14.15 -26.10 5.91
C ILE A 115 -13.03 -27.05 6.37
N ARG A 116 -12.99 -28.30 5.84
CA ARG A 116 -11.95 -29.31 6.14
C ARG A 116 -11.49 -30.02 4.87
N GLY A 117 -10.21 -30.41 4.81
CA GLY A 117 -9.62 -31.13 3.66
C GLY A 117 -9.68 -30.35 2.34
N GLY A 118 -9.75 -29.01 2.41
CA GLY A 118 -9.82 -28.11 1.28
C GLY A 118 -8.47 -27.65 0.76
N GLN A 119 -8.49 -27.02 -0.42
CA GLN A 119 -7.34 -26.26 -0.88
C GLN A 119 -7.14 -25.04 0.02
N VAL A 120 -5.89 -24.79 0.42
CA VAL A 120 -5.49 -23.58 1.12
C VAL A 120 -4.81 -22.67 0.10
N LEU A 121 -5.33 -21.46 -0.07
CA LEU A 121 -4.64 -20.41 -0.79
C LEU A 121 -3.47 -19.93 0.07
N GLN A 122 -2.25 -20.10 -0.41
CA GLN A 122 -1.07 -19.51 0.19
C GLN A 122 -0.73 -18.19 -0.50
N ALA A 123 -0.49 -17.17 0.31
CA ALA A 123 -0.03 -15.87 -0.13
C ALA A 123 1.19 -15.42 0.68
N GLY A 124 2.27 -15.11 -0.02
CA GLY A 124 3.49 -14.59 0.57
C GLY A 124 3.57 -13.07 0.47
N VAL A 125 4.14 -12.43 1.49
CA VAL A 125 4.53 -11.01 1.49
C VAL A 125 5.90 -10.86 2.14
N THR A 126 6.72 -9.95 1.62
CA THR A 126 8.01 -9.59 2.20
C THR A 126 7.77 -8.44 3.18
N VAL A 127 8.32 -8.60 4.39
CA VAL A 127 8.27 -7.58 5.44
C VAL A 127 9.70 -7.15 5.73
N THR A 128 10.06 -5.90 5.47
CA THR A 128 11.46 -5.43 5.63
C THR A 128 11.76 -4.87 7.02
N ARG A 129 10.72 -4.56 7.81
CA ARG A 129 10.82 -4.00 9.16
C ARG A 129 9.86 -4.70 10.13
N PRO A 130 10.23 -4.85 11.41
CA PRO A 130 9.29 -5.36 12.42
C PRO A 130 7.99 -4.56 12.44
N ALA A 131 6.86 -5.26 12.38
CA ALA A 131 5.55 -4.63 12.27
C ALA A 131 4.42 -5.51 12.81
N ARG A 132 3.29 -4.88 13.14
CA ARG A 132 2.02 -5.57 13.34
C ARG A 132 1.39 -5.85 11.99
N LEU A 133 1.42 -7.09 11.54
CA LEU A 133 0.84 -7.54 10.28
C LEU A 133 -0.60 -8.04 10.49
N THR A 134 -1.54 -7.45 9.77
CA THR A 134 -2.94 -7.89 9.66
C THR A 134 -3.19 -8.36 8.25
N ILE A 135 -3.76 -9.55 8.10
CA ILE A 135 -4.12 -10.14 6.80
C ILE A 135 -5.62 -10.33 6.75
N THR A 136 -6.26 -9.73 5.76
CA THR A 136 -7.71 -9.86 5.52
C THR A 136 -7.97 -10.45 4.15
N ALA A 137 -9.04 -11.23 4.04
CA ALA A 137 -9.61 -11.62 2.77
C ALA A 137 -10.77 -10.68 2.47
N GLU A 138 -10.77 -10.09 1.28
CA GLU A 138 -11.72 -9.07 0.86
C GLU A 138 -12.24 -9.38 -0.54
N THR A 139 -13.48 -8.98 -0.83
CA THR A 139 -13.95 -8.93 -2.22
C THR A 139 -13.12 -7.90 -3.00
N VAL A 140 -13.10 -8.00 -4.34
CA VAL A 140 -12.46 -6.97 -5.17
C VAL A 140 -13.08 -5.57 -5.02
N SER A 141 -14.30 -5.47 -4.47
CA SER A 141 -14.96 -4.22 -4.12
C SER A 141 -14.59 -3.68 -2.73
N GLY A 142 -13.72 -4.37 -1.99
CA GLY A 142 -13.23 -3.93 -0.67
C GLY A 142 -14.04 -4.44 0.53
N VAL A 143 -15.00 -5.35 0.34
CA VAL A 143 -15.76 -5.91 1.47
C VAL A 143 -14.94 -6.98 2.17
N ARG A 144 -14.58 -6.74 3.44
CA ARG A 144 -13.88 -7.73 4.27
C ARG A 144 -14.78 -8.92 4.62
N VAL A 145 -14.37 -10.11 4.19
CA VAL A 145 -15.11 -11.37 4.45
C VAL A 145 -14.48 -12.22 5.54
N ALA A 146 -13.17 -12.07 5.77
CA ALA A 146 -12.46 -12.75 6.84
C ALA A 146 -11.20 -11.99 7.28
N THR A 147 -10.83 -12.15 8.55
CA THR A 147 -9.48 -11.90 9.02
C THR A 147 -8.74 -13.23 9.00
N VAL A 148 -7.70 -13.33 8.18
CA VAL A 148 -6.89 -14.54 8.00
C VAL A 148 -5.89 -14.69 9.14
N GLY A 149 -5.32 -13.57 9.62
CA GLY A 149 -4.40 -13.58 10.75
C GLY A 149 -4.01 -12.18 11.18
N ILE A 150 -3.62 -12.07 12.45
CA ILE A 150 -3.02 -10.85 13.05
C ILE A 150 -1.83 -11.32 13.85
N ARG A 151 -0.64 -10.77 13.58
CA ARG A 151 0.60 -11.14 14.28
C ARG A 151 1.59 -9.99 14.34
N GLN A 152 2.39 -9.96 15.39
CA GLN A 152 3.65 -9.22 15.38
C GLN A 152 4.68 -10.05 14.61
N VAL A 153 5.40 -9.44 13.68
CA VAL A 153 6.36 -10.13 12.84
C VAL A 153 7.70 -9.39 12.81
N PRO A 154 8.85 -10.10 12.84
CA PRO A 154 10.13 -9.52 12.49
C PRO A 154 10.21 -9.25 10.98
N ALA A 155 11.34 -8.71 10.51
CA ALA A 155 11.63 -8.67 9.08
C ALA A 155 11.79 -10.10 8.51
N GLY A 156 11.33 -10.33 7.29
CA GLY A 156 11.42 -11.61 6.59
C GLY A 156 10.26 -11.87 5.63
N ARG A 157 10.25 -13.07 5.04
CA ARG A 157 9.17 -13.54 4.17
C ARG A 157 8.07 -14.19 5.01
N PHE A 158 6.83 -13.76 4.80
CA PHE A 158 5.67 -14.25 5.55
C PHE A 158 4.65 -14.86 4.63
N ILE A 159 4.20 -16.07 4.95
CA ILE A 159 3.14 -16.76 4.23
C ILE A 159 1.88 -16.77 5.10
N ALA A 160 0.74 -16.53 4.47
CA ALA A 160 -0.59 -16.64 5.03
C ALA A 160 -1.37 -17.72 4.26
N GLY A 161 -2.17 -18.51 4.96
CA GLY A 161 -3.02 -19.54 4.38
C GLY A 161 -4.49 -19.23 4.60
N TRP A 162 -5.31 -19.28 3.54
CA TRP A 162 -6.75 -19.12 3.64
C TRP A 162 -7.52 -20.19 2.85
N ASN A 163 -8.51 -20.82 3.46
CA ASN A 163 -9.29 -21.92 2.87
C ASN A 163 -10.67 -21.51 2.32
N GLY A 164 -10.92 -20.20 2.15
CA GLY A 164 -12.19 -19.69 1.64
C GLY A 164 -13.31 -19.68 2.69
N THR A 165 -12.96 -19.51 3.97
CA THR A 165 -13.93 -19.40 5.06
C THR A 165 -14.15 -17.96 5.51
N THR A 166 -15.32 -17.67 6.06
CA THR A 166 -15.64 -16.38 6.69
C THR A 166 -14.93 -16.22 8.04
N GLY A 167 -15.03 -15.03 8.64
CA GLY A 167 -14.53 -14.77 9.99
C GLY A 167 -14.86 -15.88 11.00
N GLY A 168 -13.84 -16.39 11.68
CA GLY A 168 -13.96 -17.48 12.65
C GLY A 168 -14.08 -18.89 12.05
N GLY A 169 -13.96 -19.06 10.73
CA GLY A 169 -13.89 -20.36 10.08
C GLY A 169 -15.21 -21.14 10.02
N LYS A 170 -16.33 -20.50 10.39
CA LYS A 170 -17.63 -21.18 10.61
C LYS A 170 -18.43 -21.43 9.33
N ALA A 171 -18.25 -20.59 8.30
CA ALA A 171 -18.97 -20.69 7.03
C ALA A 171 -18.03 -20.51 5.84
N LEU A 172 -18.48 -20.94 4.66
CA LEU A 172 -17.79 -20.69 3.39
C LEU A 172 -18.19 -19.32 2.85
N VAL A 173 -17.24 -18.63 2.23
CA VAL A 173 -17.57 -17.44 1.43
C VAL A 173 -18.33 -17.85 0.17
N TYR A 174 -18.99 -16.87 -0.46
CA TYR A 174 -19.59 -17.07 -1.78
C TYR A 174 -18.52 -17.30 -2.85
N GLY A 175 -18.90 -17.97 -3.93
CA GLY A 175 -18.05 -18.02 -5.11
C GLY A 175 -17.87 -16.62 -5.69
N GLY A 176 -16.66 -16.28 -6.13
CA GLY A 176 -16.36 -14.93 -6.62
C GLY A 176 -14.87 -14.61 -6.67
N ARG A 177 -14.56 -13.34 -6.94
CA ARG A 177 -13.18 -12.82 -6.96
C ARG A 177 -12.85 -12.09 -5.67
N TYR A 178 -11.68 -12.39 -5.14
CA TYR A 178 -11.19 -11.89 -3.86
C TYR A 178 -9.74 -11.43 -3.99
N VAL A 179 -9.30 -10.63 -3.03
CA VAL A 179 -7.91 -10.26 -2.80
C VAL A 179 -7.55 -10.59 -1.35
N LEU A 180 -6.27 -10.82 -1.10
CA LEU A 180 -5.74 -10.72 0.27
C LEU A 180 -5.10 -9.35 0.42
N ARG A 181 -5.51 -8.63 1.47
CA ARG A 181 -4.91 -7.37 1.88
C ARG A 181 -3.97 -7.64 3.04
N PHE A 182 -2.73 -7.21 2.90
CA PHE A 182 -1.73 -7.15 3.94
C PHE A 182 -1.68 -5.71 4.44
N ARG A 183 -1.81 -5.52 5.75
CA ARG A 183 -1.64 -4.22 6.41
C ARG A 183 -0.57 -4.35 7.48
N ALA A 184 0.53 -3.62 7.32
CA ALA A 184 1.59 -3.55 8.31
C ALA A 184 1.53 -2.19 9.03
N VAL A 185 1.64 -2.23 10.35
CA VAL A 185 1.76 -1.02 11.18
C VAL A 185 3.06 -1.07 11.95
N ASN A 186 3.88 -0.03 11.82
CA ASN A 186 5.16 0.13 12.51
C ASN A 186 5.39 1.59 12.92
N ALA A 187 6.62 1.92 13.32
CA ALA A 187 7.00 3.26 13.76
C ALA A 187 6.88 4.35 12.66
N LEU A 188 6.88 3.98 11.38
CA LEU A 188 6.73 4.92 10.27
C LEU A 188 5.27 5.21 9.96
N GLY A 189 4.37 4.28 10.30
CA GLY A 189 2.93 4.39 10.06
C GLY A 189 2.32 3.08 9.61
N ALA A 190 1.17 3.17 8.95
CA ALA A 190 0.52 2.03 8.30
C ALA A 190 0.87 2.01 6.81
N VAL A 191 1.14 0.82 6.28
CA VAL A 191 1.25 0.57 4.84
C VAL A 191 0.41 -0.65 4.48
N GLU A 192 -0.18 -0.63 3.29
CA GLU A 192 -1.07 -1.68 2.80
C GLU A 192 -0.60 -2.19 1.45
N LEU A 193 -0.79 -3.48 1.22
CA LEU A 193 -0.46 -4.13 -0.05
C LEU A 193 -1.50 -5.21 -0.33
N THR A 194 -2.07 -5.21 -1.54
CA THR A 194 -3.03 -6.23 -1.96
C THR A 194 -2.42 -7.19 -2.97
N THR A 195 -2.77 -8.46 -2.87
CA THR A 195 -2.45 -9.41 -3.93
C THR A 195 -3.23 -9.12 -5.21
N ARG A 196 -2.77 -9.68 -6.34
CA ARG A 196 -3.63 -9.83 -7.52
C ARG A 196 -4.94 -10.55 -7.17
N PRO A 197 -6.06 -10.28 -7.85
CA PRO A 197 -7.31 -10.98 -7.59
C PRO A 197 -7.23 -12.49 -7.89
N PHE A 198 -7.91 -13.30 -7.08
CA PHE A 198 -8.05 -14.75 -7.26
C PHE A 198 -9.50 -15.20 -7.13
N THR A 199 -9.81 -16.38 -7.67
CA THR A 199 -11.17 -16.92 -7.72
C THR A 199 -11.39 -17.95 -6.62
N VAL A 200 -12.50 -17.80 -5.90
CA VAL A 200 -13.02 -18.82 -4.98
C VAL A 200 -14.22 -19.50 -5.63
N ILE A 201 -14.22 -20.82 -5.63
CA ILE A 201 -15.35 -21.64 -6.09
C ILE A 201 -16.04 -22.23 -4.86
N LYS A 202 -17.35 -22.05 -4.77
CA LYS A 202 -18.17 -22.75 -3.77
C LYS A 202 -18.40 -24.19 -4.25
N PRO A 203 -18.08 -25.21 -3.44
CA PRO A 203 -18.30 -26.59 -3.82
C PRO A 203 -19.79 -26.88 -3.98
N ALA A 204 -20.13 -27.73 -4.95
CA ALA A 204 -21.49 -28.25 -5.09
C ALA A 204 -21.88 -29.00 -3.79
N PRO A 205 -23.16 -28.95 -3.38
CA PRO A 205 -23.63 -29.72 -2.24
C PRO A 205 -23.37 -31.22 -2.47
N PRO A 206 -23.00 -32.00 -1.44
CA PRO A 206 -22.77 -33.42 -1.59
C PRO A 206 -24.03 -34.10 -2.14
N LYS A 207 -23.86 -35.03 -3.10
CA LYS A 207 -24.97 -35.86 -3.59
C LYS A 207 -25.62 -36.57 -2.40
N LYS A 208 -26.94 -36.41 -2.21
CA LYS A 208 -27.69 -37.16 -1.19
C LYS A 208 -27.44 -38.65 -1.42
N LYS A 209 -27.01 -39.38 -0.40
CA LYS A 209 -26.90 -40.84 -0.46
C LYS A 209 -28.28 -41.39 -0.80
N GLN A 210 -28.40 -42.15 -1.89
CA GLN A 210 -29.62 -42.89 -2.18
C GLN A 210 -29.89 -43.85 -1.01
N PRO A 211 -31.14 -43.96 -0.53
CA PRO A 211 -31.47 -44.93 0.50
C PRO A 211 -31.12 -46.33 0.00
N LYS A 212 -30.41 -47.12 0.82
CA LYS A 212 -30.18 -48.54 0.53
C LYS A 212 -31.55 -49.22 0.38
N PRO A 213 -31.76 -50.06 -0.65
CA PRO A 213 -32.97 -50.86 -0.72
C PRO A 213 -33.06 -51.72 0.55
N ARG A 214 -34.24 -51.71 1.19
CA ARG A 214 -34.55 -52.67 2.25
C ARG A 214 -34.65 -54.05 1.58
N SER A 215 -33.81 -54.98 2.05
CA SER A 215 -33.90 -56.42 1.75
C SER A 215 -35.12 -57.03 2.41
#